data_AF-A0A3S4EXD2-F1
#
_entry.id   AF-A0A3S4EXD2-F1
#
_cell.length_a   1.000
_cell.length_b   1.000
_cell.length_c   1.000
_cell.angle_alpha   90.00
_cell.angle_beta   90.00
_cell.angle_gamma   90.00
#
_symmetry.space_group_name_H-M   'P 1'
#
loop_
_entity.id
_entity.type
_entity.pdbx_description
1 polymer ?
#
loop_
_entity_poly.entity_id
_entity_poly.type
_entity_poly.pdbx_seq_one_letter_code
_entity_poly.pdbx_strand_id
1 'polypeptide(L)'
;MPAPIPTPRTGMNPFSLFRAIFPSMRKKVDLGFRLYHDERLSGDSTISCAHCHALNAGGVDGRKTSIGVGGAVGPINAPTVFNSVFNIEQFWDGRAATLQEQAGGPPLNPIEMASKSWDEIISKLDKDPVLKKDFQAVYPQGFTGENITDAIAEFEKTLITPDSAFDKWLRGDENALTAQQKHGYQLFKENKCATCHGGIILGGRSFEPLD
;
A
#
# COMPACT_ATOMS: atom_id res chain seq x y z
N MET A 1 -8.59 -24.15 23.14
CA MET A 1 -8.95 -22.72 23.27
C MET A 1 -7.73 -21.91 22.89
N PRO A 2 -7.82 -20.91 22.00
CA PRO A 2 -6.67 -20.06 21.73
C PRO A 2 -6.30 -19.29 23.00
N ALA A 3 -4.99 -19.12 23.23
CA ALA A 3 -4.48 -18.39 24.38
C ALA A 3 -4.99 -16.93 24.38
N PRO A 4 -5.19 -16.32 25.57
CA PRO A 4 -5.63 -14.94 25.67
C PRO A 4 -4.64 -13.99 24.99
N ILE A 5 -5.17 -13.06 24.21
CA ILE A 5 -4.39 -12.03 23.51
C ILE A 5 -3.77 -11.10 24.58
N PRO A 6 -2.44 -10.93 24.62
CA PRO A 6 -1.81 -10.00 25.55
C PRO A 6 -2.25 -8.57 25.26
N THR A 7 -2.55 -7.81 26.30
CA THR A 7 -2.78 -6.37 26.19
C THR A 7 -1.49 -5.68 25.70
N PRO A 8 -1.56 -4.79 24.69
CA PRO A 8 -0.36 -4.11 24.19
C PRO A 8 0.24 -3.26 25.31
N ARG A 9 1.53 -3.44 25.57
CA ARG A 9 2.29 -2.51 26.42
C ARG A 9 2.43 -1.19 25.66
N THR A 10 2.20 -0.08 26.36
CA THR A 10 2.41 1.28 25.84
C THR A 10 3.80 1.40 25.22
N GLY A 11 3.86 1.83 23.94
CA GLY A 11 5.11 2.09 23.23
C GLY A 11 5.56 1.02 22.23
N MET A 12 4.82 -0.08 22.05
CA MET A 12 5.12 -1.03 20.97
C MET A 12 4.48 -0.57 19.67
N ASN A 13 5.30 -0.32 18.64
CA ASN A 13 4.82 -0.01 17.29
C ASN A 13 3.86 -1.13 16.84
N PRO A 14 2.65 -0.83 16.32
CA PRO A 14 1.70 -1.82 15.77
C PRO A 14 2.34 -2.79 14.77
N PHE A 15 3.34 -2.32 14.00
CA PHE A 15 4.14 -3.14 13.09
C PHE A 15 4.94 -4.25 13.81
N SER A 16 5.42 -4.00 15.03
CA SER A 16 6.17 -4.98 15.84
C SER A 16 5.27 -6.03 16.47
N LEU A 17 4.02 -5.69 16.77
CA LEU A 17 3.07 -6.63 17.36
C LEU A 17 2.52 -7.59 16.30
N PHE A 18 2.24 -7.09 15.09
CA PHE A 18 1.83 -7.92 13.94
C PHE A 18 2.95 -8.93 13.53
N ARG A 19 4.20 -8.49 13.63
CA ARG A 19 5.40 -9.29 13.30
C ARG A 19 5.61 -10.54 14.16
N ALA A 20 5.10 -10.56 15.40
CA ALA A 20 5.36 -11.64 16.36
C ALA A 20 4.25 -12.71 16.42
N ILE A 21 3.01 -12.37 16.05
CA ILE A 21 1.83 -13.21 16.35
C ILE A 21 1.49 -14.17 15.20
N PHE A 22 1.90 -13.89 13.96
CA PHE A 22 1.60 -14.74 12.80
C PHE A 22 2.83 -15.00 11.92
N PRO A 23 3.63 -16.05 12.19
CA PRO A 23 4.87 -16.33 11.46
C PRO A 23 4.69 -16.56 9.95
N SER A 24 3.58 -17.16 9.52
CA SER A 24 3.25 -17.34 8.10
C SER A 24 2.93 -16.01 7.41
N MET A 25 2.17 -15.14 8.08
CA MET A 25 1.91 -13.77 7.61
C MET A 25 3.23 -12.99 7.51
N ARG A 26 4.16 -13.20 8.44
CA ARG A 26 5.46 -12.52 8.40
C ARG A 26 6.27 -12.84 7.15
N LYS A 27 6.39 -14.12 6.79
CA LYS A 27 7.12 -14.53 5.59
C LYS A 27 6.47 -13.97 4.31
N LYS A 28 5.15 -13.94 4.28
CA LYS A 28 4.40 -13.37 3.15
C LYS A 28 4.63 -11.86 3.01
N VAL A 29 4.55 -11.11 4.12
CA VAL A 29 4.86 -9.67 4.15
C VAL A 29 6.31 -9.39 3.76
N ASP A 30 7.27 -10.17 4.26
CA ASP A 30 8.70 -10.00 3.91
C ASP A 30 8.94 -10.28 2.41
N LEU A 31 8.22 -11.25 1.84
CA LEU A 31 8.24 -11.53 0.40
C LEU A 31 7.61 -10.39 -0.42
N GLY A 32 6.45 -9.90 0.02
CA GLY A 32 5.79 -8.74 -0.57
C GLY A 32 6.66 -7.49 -0.57
N PHE A 33 7.34 -7.21 0.55
CA PHE A 33 8.30 -6.10 0.66
C PHE A 33 9.42 -6.22 -0.38
N ARG A 34 9.96 -7.42 -0.58
CA ARG A 34 11.00 -7.65 -1.60
C ARG A 34 10.45 -7.37 -2.99
N LEU A 35 9.28 -7.92 -3.34
CA LEU A 35 8.64 -7.75 -4.65
C LEU A 35 8.27 -6.28 -4.92
N TYR A 36 7.78 -5.56 -3.91
CA TYR A 36 7.45 -4.14 -3.99
C TYR A 36 8.65 -3.27 -4.42
N HIS A 37 9.87 -3.69 -4.06
CA HIS A 37 11.12 -3.02 -4.42
C HIS A 37 11.84 -3.68 -5.60
N ASP A 38 11.31 -4.77 -6.16
CA ASP A 38 12.00 -5.56 -7.18
C ASP A 38 11.75 -4.97 -8.58
N GLU A 39 12.79 -4.39 -9.16
CA GLU A 39 12.72 -3.76 -10.48
C GLU A 39 12.41 -4.76 -11.60
N ARG A 40 12.68 -6.07 -11.38
CA ARG A 40 12.41 -7.13 -12.36
C ARG A 40 10.93 -7.30 -12.67
N LEU A 41 10.03 -6.69 -11.90
CA LEU A 41 8.61 -6.60 -12.25
C LEU A 41 8.37 -5.74 -13.50
N SER A 42 9.26 -4.80 -13.82
CA SER A 42 9.22 -4.00 -15.05
C SER A 42 9.92 -4.67 -16.23
N GLY A 43 9.47 -4.38 -17.45
CA GLY A 43 9.93 -4.99 -18.70
C GLY A 43 11.43 -4.84 -18.91
N ASP A 44 11.97 -3.64 -18.65
CA ASP A 44 13.40 -3.33 -18.77
C ASP A 44 14.18 -3.50 -17.45
N SER A 45 13.52 -3.95 -16.39
CA SER A 45 14.09 -4.11 -15.05
C SER A 45 14.67 -2.82 -14.45
N THR A 46 14.01 -1.67 -14.67
CA THR A 46 14.42 -0.37 -14.13
C THR A 46 13.43 0.24 -13.14
N ILE A 47 12.19 -0.25 -13.06
CA ILE A 47 11.13 0.30 -12.22
C ILE A 47 10.50 -0.78 -11.34
N SER A 48 10.22 -0.40 -10.10
CA SER A 48 9.47 -1.18 -9.10
C SER A 48 8.31 -0.33 -8.54
N CYS A 49 7.44 -0.92 -7.72
CA CYS A 49 6.35 -0.18 -7.06
C CYS A 49 6.90 1.01 -6.24
N ALA A 50 8.04 0.80 -5.56
CA ALA A 50 8.71 1.79 -4.74
C ALA A 50 9.22 3.04 -5.50
N HIS A 51 9.33 2.98 -6.83
CA HIS A 51 9.72 4.14 -7.64
C HIS A 51 8.62 5.22 -7.66
N CYS A 52 7.37 4.81 -7.84
CA CYS A 52 6.22 5.71 -7.87
C CYS A 52 5.61 5.93 -6.48
N HIS A 53 5.77 4.97 -5.58
CA HIS A 53 5.20 4.95 -4.24
C HIS A 53 6.27 4.90 -3.15
N ALA A 54 7.20 5.86 -3.16
CA ALA A 54 8.37 5.82 -2.28
C ALA A 54 7.99 5.95 -0.79
N LEU A 55 8.29 4.92 0.00
CA LEU A 55 7.89 4.84 1.42
C LEU A 55 8.56 5.91 2.29
N ASN A 56 9.74 6.39 1.91
CA ASN A 56 10.44 7.49 2.60
C ASN A 56 9.94 8.88 2.18
N ALA A 57 9.01 8.98 1.23
CA ALA A 57 8.47 10.23 0.70
C ALA A 57 6.93 10.25 0.75
N GLY A 58 6.35 9.70 1.82
CA GLY A 58 4.89 9.72 2.00
C GLY A 58 4.13 8.71 1.15
N GLY A 59 4.80 7.70 0.58
CA GLY A 59 4.17 6.67 -0.24
C GLY A 59 3.84 7.14 -1.66
N VAL A 60 4.48 8.22 -2.11
CA VAL A 60 4.28 8.88 -3.42
C VAL A 60 5.61 9.30 -4.03
N ASP A 61 5.59 9.74 -5.29
CA ASP A 61 6.76 10.25 -6.02
C ASP A 61 6.93 11.77 -5.97
N GLY A 62 5.96 12.50 -5.39
CA GLY A 62 5.96 13.96 -5.30
C GLY A 62 5.79 14.69 -6.64
N ARG A 63 5.32 14.01 -7.70
CA ARG A 63 5.16 14.57 -9.04
C ARG A 63 3.71 14.91 -9.34
N LYS A 64 3.49 15.81 -10.30
CA LYS A 64 2.14 16.07 -10.85
C LYS A 64 1.55 14.79 -11.45
N THR A 65 2.34 14.08 -12.24
CA THR A 65 2.05 12.74 -12.75
C THR A 65 3.34 11.93 -12.80
N SER A 66 3.21 10.61 -12.69
CA SER A 66 4.34 9.71 -12.54
C SER A 66 5.09 9.48 -13.86
N ILE A 67 6.37 9.11 -13.74
CA ILE A 67 7.24 8.75 -14.86
C ILE A 67 7.51 7.25 -14.78
N GLY A 68 7.09 6.51 -15.81
CA GLY A 68 7.34 5.08 -15.97
C GLY A 68 8.54 4.77 -16.86
N VAL A 69 8.55 3.54 -17.38
CA VAL A 69 9.64 2.97 -18.17
C VAL A 69 9.96 3.85 -19.38
N GLY A 70 11.26 3.99 -19.69
CA GLY A 70 11.74 4.80 -20.81
C GLY A 70 11.43 6.30 -20.69
N GLY A 71 11.05 6.78 -19.51
CA GLY A 71 10.66 8.18 -19.29
C GLY A 71 9.22 8.50 -19.70
N ALA A 72 8.37 7.50 -19.91
CA ALA A 72 6.97 7.69 -20.24
C ALA A 72 6.24 8.46 -19.12
N VAL A 73 5.50 9.50 -19.47
CA VAL A 73 4.76 10.31 -18.49
C VAL A 73 3.31 9.84 -18.43
N GLY A 74 2.87 9.41 -17.25
CA GLY A 74 1.49 9.00 -16.99
C GLY A 74 0.50 10.17 -16.99
N PRO A 75 -0.81 9.90 -17.13
CA PRO A 75 -1.84 10.94 -17.15
C PRO A 75 -2.32 11.37 -15.75
N ILE A 76 -2.00 10.58 -14.71
CA ILE A 76 -2.53 10.74 -13.35
C ILE A 76 -1.42 10.83 -12.31
N ASN A 77 -1.72 11.47 -11.19
CA ASN A 77 -0.87 11.46 -10.00
C ASN A 77 -0.93 10.09 -9.32
N ALA A 78 0.21 9.58 -8.86
CA ALA A 78 0.28 8.39 -8.02
C ALA A 78 -0.28 8.70 -6.61
N PRO A 79 -1.40 8.10 -6.20
CA PRO A 79 -1.90 8.25 -4.83
C PRO A 79 -0.94 7.57 -3.84
N THR A 80 -1.02 7.94 -2.57
CA THR A 80 -0.22 7.29 -1.53
C THR A 80 -0.59 5.81 -1.37
N VAL A 81 0.42 4.96 -1.20
CA VAL A 81 0.21 3.56 -0.77
C VAL A 81 -0.15 3.48 0.72
N PHE A 82 0.17 4.48 1.53
CA PHE A 82 -0.13 4.46 2.95
C PHE A 82 -1.64 4.51 3.21
N ASN A 83 -2.12 3.58 4.05
CA ASN A 83 -3.52 3.42 4.42
C ASN A 83 -4.48 3.04 3.28
N SER A 84 -3.97 2.72 2.08
CA SER A 84 -4.77 2.35 0.90
C SER A 84 -5.65 1.11 1.12
N VAL A 85 -5.26 0.25 2.07
CA VAL A 85 -6.05 -0.90 2.54
C VAL A 85 -7.45 -0.53 3.03
N PHE A 86 -7.66 0.72 3.46
CA PHE A 86 -8.97 1.19 3.94
C PHE A 86 -9.85 1.82 2.85
N ASN A 87 -9.35 1.97 1.62
CA ASN A 87 -10.17 2.41 0.49
C ASN A 87 -11.21 1.34 0.13
N ILE A 88 -12.41 1.75 -0.29
CA ILE A 88 -13.45 0.82 -0.76
C ILE A 88 -13.07 0.12 -2.07
N GLU A 89 -12.35 0.84 -2.93
CA GLU A 89 -11.83 0.42 -4.23
C GLU A 89 -10.50 1.15 -4.47
N GLN A 90 -9.70 0.65 -5.40
CA GLN A 90 -8.36 1.15 -5.70
C GLN A 90 -8.35 1.91 -7.03
N PHE A 91 -7.29 2.70 -7.23
CA PHE A 91 -7.17 3.73 -8.28
C PHE A 91 -8.17 4.90 -8.11
N TRP A 92 -7.90 6.00 -8.81
CA TRP A 92 -8.75 7.19 -8.82
C TRP A 92 -10.16 6.92 -9.36
N ASP A 93 -10.30 5.94 -10.25
CA ASP A 93 -11.54 5.58 -10.94
C ASP A 93 -12.20 4.31 -10.38
N GLY A 94 -11.67 3.73 -9.30
CA GLY A 94 -12.27 2.56 -8.64
C GLY A 94 -12.14 1.25 -9.39
N ARG A 95 -11.42 1.20 -10.51
CA ARG A 95 -11.46 0.04 -11.42
C ARG A 95 -10.92 -1.28 -10.85
N ALA A 96 -10.36 -1.28 -9.65
CA ALA A 96 -9.89 -2.48 -8.96
C ALA A 96 -10.49 -2.56 -7.55
N ALA A 97 -11.12 -3.67 -7.20
CA ALA A 97 -11.82 -3.84 -5.93
C ALA A 97 -10.87 -4.06 -4.74
N THR A 98 -9.63 -4.48 -5.00
CA THR A 98 -8.67 -4.87 -3.95
C THR A 98 -7.25 -4.42 -4.27
N LEU A 99 -6.38 -4.36 -3.26
CA LEU A 99 -4.95 -4.13 -3.43
C LEU A 99 -4.29 -5.19 -4.33
N GLN A 100 -4.70 -6.44 -4.22
CA GLN A 100 -4.17 -7.52 -5.06
C GLN A 100 -4.51 -7.33 -6.53
N GLU A 101 -5.75 -6.94 -6.83
CA GLU A 101 -6.17 -6.62 -8.20
C GLU A 101 -5.43 -5.38 -8.72
N GLN A 102 -5.30 -4.33 -7.88
CA GLN A 102 -4.55 -3.12 -8.20
C GLN A 102 -3.09 -3.43 -8.55
N ALA A 103 -2.41 -4.23 -7.73
CA ALA A 103 -1.01 -4.64 -7.94
C ALA A 103 -0.80 -5.41 -9.25
N GLY A 104 -1.86 -5.96 -9.85
CA GLY A 104 -1.82 -6.62 -11.15
C GLY A 104 -1.75 -5.68 -12.35
N GLY A 105 -2.16 -4.42 -12.20
CA GLY A 105 -2.21 -3.44 -13.28
C GLY A 105 -0.85 -2.87 -13.69
N PRO A 106 -0.12 -2.19 -12.77
CA PRO A 106 1.14 -1.50 -13.09
C PRO A 106 2.19 -2.35 -13.81
N PRO A 107 2.45 -3.62 -13.42
CA PRO A 107 3.45 -4.46 -14.08
C PRO A 107 3.25 -4.59 -15.59
N LEU A 108 2.00 -4.65 -16.04
CA LEU A 108 1.64 -4.84 -17.45
C LEU A 108 1.26 -3.54 -18.17
N ASN A 109 1.17 -2.42 -17.46
CA ASN A 109 0.84 -1.14 -18.07
C ASN A 109 2.05 -0.61 -18.87
N PRO A 110 1.93 -0.36 -20.20
CA PRO A 110 3.04 0.02 -21.06
C PRO A 110 3.68 1.39 -20.74
N ILE A 111 3.00 2.26 -20.00
CA ILE A 111 3.52 3.57 -19.58
C ILE A 111 3.96 3.60 -18.12
N GLU A 112 3.80 2.50 -17.38
CA GLU A 112 4.27 2.34 -16.00
C GLU A 112 5.48 1.39 -15.97
N MET A 113 5.25 0.07 -15.92
CA MET A 113 6.31 -0.93 -15.77
C MET A 113 6.53 -1.78 -17.04
N ALA A 114 5.58 -1.80 -17.98
CA ALA A 114 5.76 -2.29 -19.35
C ALA A 114 6.27 -3.75 -19.53
N SER A 115 6.08 -4.65 -18.56
CA SER A 115 6.27 -6.08 -18.81
C SER A 115 5.16 -6.59 -19.75
N LYS A 116 5.50 -7.49 -20.68
CA LYS A 116 4.55 -8.00 -21.70
C LYS A 116 3.62 -9.08 -21.16
N SER A 117 4.04 -9.79 -20.13
CA SER A 117 3.26 -10.84 -19.48
C SER A 117 3.81 -11.18 -18.09
N TRP A 118 3.01 -11.89 -17.30
CA TRP A 118 3.50 -12.50 -16.07
C TRP A 118 4.59 -13.55 -16.33
N ASP A 119 4.53 -14.29 -17.43
CA ASP A 119 5.60 -15.25 -17.79
C ASP A 119 6.95 -14.55 -17.97
N GLU A 120 6.95 -13.35 -18.55
CA GLU A 120 8.16 -12.54 -18.67
C GLU A 120 8.72 -12.18 -17.29
N ILE A 121 7.86 -11.67 -16.39
CA ILE A 121 8.23 -11.33 -15.01
C ILE A 121 8.79 -12.55 -14.29
N ILE A 122 8.06 -13.67 -14.36
CA ILE A 122 8.43 -14.93 -13.73
C ILE A 122 9.78 -15.42 -14.25
N SER A 123 10.04 -15.33 -15.57
CA SER A 123 11.33 -15.72 -16.15
C SER A 123 12.52 -14.90 -15.62
N LYS A 124 12.28 -13.66 -15.18
CA LYS A 124 13.28 -12.80 -14.54
C LYS A 124 13.47 -13.15 -13.07
N LEU A 125 12.37 -13.35 -12.33
CA LEU A 125 12.40 -13.71 -10.91
C LEU A 125 12.95 -15.12 -10.66
N ASP A 126 12.67 -16.08 -11.54
CA ASP A 126 13.09 -17.49 -11.40
C ASP A 126 14.61 -17.68 -11.47
N LYS A 127 15.34 -16.69 -12.00
CA LYS A 127 16.81 -16.66 -12.03
C LYS A 127 17.45 -16.38 -10.67
N ASP A 128 16.65 -16.01 -9.66
CA ASP A 128 17.09 -15.80 -8.29
C ASP A 128 16.73 -17.02 -7.43
N PRO A 129 17.69 -17.93 -7.17
CA PRO A 129 17.40 -19.15 -6.43
C PRO A 129 17.00 -18.90 -4.97
N VAL A 130 17.41 -17.76 -4.39
CA VAL A 130 17.04 -17.39 -3.02
C VAL A 130 15.60 -16.93 -3.00
N LEU A 131 15.22 -15.99 -3.88
CA LEU A 131 13.82 -15.56 -4.01
C LEU A 131 12.91 -16.74 -4.35
N LYS A 132 13.28 -17.60 -5.30
CA LYS A 132 12.50 -18.79 -5.67
C LYS A 132 12.25 -19.71 -4.48
N LYS A 133 13.30 -20.03 -3.71
CA LYS A 133 13.18 -20.86 -2.50
C LYS A 133 12.26 -20.23 -1.46
N ASP A 134 12.42 -18.94 -1.19
CA ASP A 134 11.62 -18.22 -0.20
C ASP A 134 10.16 -18.11 -0.65
N PHE A 135 9.93 -17.88 -1.95
CA PHE A 135 8.61 -17.83 -2.55
C PHE A 135 7.89 -19.18 -2.42
N GLN A 136 8.57 -20.29 -2.78
CA GLN A 136 8.01 -21.64 -2.65
C GLN A 136 7.70 -22.05 -1.20
N ALA A 137 8.40 -21.48 -0.22
CA ALA A 137 8.12 -21.70 1.19
C ALA A 137 6.83 -21.00 1.67
N VAL A 138 6.36 -19.98 0.95
CA VAL A 138 5.10 -19.26 1.23
C VAL A 138 3.97 -19.74 0.33
N TYR A 139 4.26 -19.97 -0.96
CA TYR A 139 3.35 -20.43 -1.99
C TYR A 139 3.89 -21.72 -2.60
N PRO A 140 3.44 -22.91 -2.16
CA PRO A 140 3.92 -24.20 -2.68
C PRO A 140 3.81 -24.37 -4.21
N GLN A 141 2.89 -23.62 -4.83
CA GLN A 141 2.62 -23.57 -6.27
C GLN A 141 3.68 -22.77 -7.03
N GLY A 142 4.55 -22.04 -6.32
CA GLY A 142 5.59 -21.20 -6.91
C GLY A 142 5.03 -19.89 -7.47
N PHE A 143 5.82 -19.25 -8.33
CA PHE A 143 5.44 -17.97 -8.94
C PHE A 143 4.24 -18.12 -9.86
N THR A 144 3.22 -17.29 -9.62
CA THR A 144 2.12 -16.99 -10.53
C THR A 144 1.82 -15.49 -10.41
N GLY A 145 1.17 -14.89 -11.40
CA GLY A 145 0.73 -13.49 -11.28
C GLY A 145 -0.11 -13.26 -10.01
N GLU A 146 -1.03 -14.19 -9.73
CA GLU A 146 -1.88 -14.17 -8.53
C GLU A 146 -1.07 -14.21 -7.22
N ASN A 147 -0.09 -15.11 -7.10
CA ASN A 147 0.72 -15.24 -5.89
C ASN A 147 1.65 -14.03 -5.70
N ILE A 148 2.17 -13.47 -6.81
CA ILE A 148 3.03 -12.28 -6.76
C ILE A 148 2.22 -11.07 -6.27
N THR A 149 1.03 -10.85 -6.84
CA THR A 149 0.17 -9.73 -6.42
C THR A 149 -0.39 -9.92 -5.02
N ASP A 150 -0.70 -11.16 -4.60
CA ASP A 150 -1.11 -11.46 -3.21
C ASP A 150 0.00 -11.09 -2.22
N ALA A 151 1.25 -11.46 -2.51
CA ALA A 151 2.37 -11.14 -1.65
C ALA A 151 2.55 -9.62 -1.50
N ILE A 152 2.51 -8.88 -2.62
CA ILE A 152 2.60 -7.41 -2.64
C ILE A 152 1.47 -6.80 -1.81
N ALA A 153 0.23 -7.20 -2.06
CA ALA A 153 -0.93 -6.69 -1.33
C ALA A 153 -0.85 -6.97 0.17
N GLU A 154 -0.33 -8.12 0.58
CA GLU A 154 -0.13 -8.47 1.99
C GLU A 154 0.93 -7.61 2.67
N PHE A 155 1.97 -7.20 1.94
CA PHE A 155 2.88 -6.16 2.40
C PHE A 155 2.18 -4.79 2.50
N GLU A 156 1.44 -4.37 1.48
CA GLU A 156 0.74 -3.08 1.45
C GLU A 156 -0.30 -2.94 2.57
N LYS A 157 -0.99 -4.02 2.94
CA LYS A 157 -1.89 -4.06 4.12
C LYS A 157 -1.19 -3.67 5.41
N THR A 158 0.13 -3.83 5.50
CA THR A 158 0.90 -3.41 6.67
C THR A 158 1.23 -1.92 6.65
N LEU A 159 1.15 -1.24 5.51
CA LEU A 159 1.53 0.16 5.32
C LEU A 159 0.46 1.12 5.87
N ILE A 160 0.09 0.93 7.13
CA ILE A 160 -0.78 1.83 7.89
C ILE A 160 0.04 2.81 8.71
N THR A 161 -0.49 4.02 8.94
CA THR A 161 0.21 5.08 9.68
C THR A 161 -0.59 5.50 10.92
N PRO A 162 -0.62 4.65 11.97
CA PRO A 162 -1.39 4.94 13.18
C PRO A 162 -0.72 6.01 14.04
N ASP A 163 -1.44 6.44 15.07
CA ASP A 163 -0.94 7.32 16.13
C ASP A 163 -0.60 8.74 15.66
N SER A 164 -1.29 9.21 14.61
CA SER A 164 -1.30 10.62 14.26
C SER A 164 -1.78 11.46 15.46
N ALA A 165 -1.42 12.75 15.49
CA ALA A 165 -1.92 13.67 16.51
C ALA A 165 -3.46 13.70 16.55
N PHE A 166 -4.09 13.56 15.37
CA PHE A 166 -5.54 13.48 15.24
C PHE A 166 -6.09 12.16 15.83
N ASP A 167 -5.45 11.01 15.59
CA ASP A 167 -5.86 9.72 16.14
C ASP A 167 -5.77 9.68 17.67
N LYS A 168 -4.71 10.29 18.23
CA LYS A 168 -4.53 10.42 19.68
C LYS A 168 -5.63 11.29 20.29
N TRP A 169 -5.93 12.42 19.64
CA TRP A 169 -7.00 13.30 20.06
C TRP A 169 -8.37 12.61 20.01
N LEU A 170 -8.67 11.86 18.95
CA LEU A 170 -9.91 11.05 18.85
C LEU A 170 -10.00 9.97 19.94
N ARG A 171 -8.88 9.48 20.45
CA ARG A 171 -8.81 8.52 21.57
C ARG A 171 -8.82 9.19 22.96
N GLY A 172 -9.01 10.52 23.03
CA GLY A 172 -9.20 11.25 24.28
C GLY A 172 -7.96 12.00 24.79
N ASP A 173 -6.84 12.02 24.06
CA ASP A 173 -5.74 12.92 24.39
C ASP A 173 -6.07 14.36 23.96
N GLU A 174 -6.69 15.11 24.87
CA GLU A 174 -7.12 16.50 24.60
C GLU A 174 -5.97 17.43 24.21
N ASN A 175 -4.72 17.09 24.53
CA ASN A 175 -3.54 17.92 24.25
C ASN A 175 -2.80 17.51 22.97
N ALA A 176 -3.23 16.44 22.29
CA ALA A 176 -2.58 15.99 21.06
C ALA A 176 -2.73 16.97 19.90
N LEU A 177 -3.77 17.83 19.91
CA LEU A 177 -3.96 18.90 18.93
C LEU A 177 -3.81 20.28 19.56
N THR A 178 -3.15 21.17 18.82
CA THR A 178 -3.12 22.61 19.11
C THR A 178 -4.52 23.24 18.97
N ALA A 179 -4.72 24.42 19.57
CA ALA A 179 -5.97 25.17 19.42
C ALA A 179 -6.31 25.46 17.95
N GLN A 180 -5.29 25.79 17.13
CA GLN A 180 -5.45 26.03 15.70
C GLN A 180 -5.92 24.77 14.95
N GLN A 181 -5.38 23.59 15.26
CA GLN A 181 -5.79 22.34 14.63
C GLN A 181 -7.22 21.94 15.03
N LYS A 182 -7.61 22.14 16.30
CA LYS A 182 -8.99 21.93 16.75
C LYS A 182 -9.97 22.84 16.02
N HIS A 183 -9.61 24.12 15.87
CA HIS A 183 -10.41 25.07 15.10
C HIS A 183 -10.50 24.67 13.61
N GLY A 184 -9.40 24.23 13.00
CA GLY A 184 -9.41 23.71 11.63
C GLY A 184 -10.34 22.49 11.46
N TYR A 185 -10.35 21.56 12.42
CA TYR A 185 -11.28 20.43 12.39
C TYR A 185 -12.74 20.85 12.59
N GLN A 186 -13.01 21.90 13.39
CA GLN A 186 -14.34 22.49 13.48
C GLN A 186 -14.79 23.03 12.11
N LEU A 187 -13.95 23.83 11.45
CA LEU A 187 -14.23 24.35 10.11
C LEU A 187 -14.44 23.23 9.08
N PHE A 188 -13.64 22.16 9.13
CA PHE A 188 -13.78 20.99 8.26
C PHE A 188 -15.18 20.35 8.37
N LYS A 189 -15.74 20.28 9.58
CA LYS A 189 -17.10 19.78 9.80
C LYS A 189 -18.17 20.80 9.37
N GLU A 190 -18.02 22.07 9.76
CA GLU A 190 -18.98 23.14 9.45
C GLU A 190 -19.12 23.37 7.94
N ASN A 191 -18.02 23.25 7.20
CA ASN A 191 -18.00 23.35 5.73
C ASN A 191 -18.33 22.02 5.04
N LYS A 192 -18.88 21.04 5.78
CA LYS A 192 -19.37 19.75 5.25
C LYS A 192 -18.33 18.91 4.51
N CYS A 193 -17.03 19.16 4.71
CA CYS A 193 -15.97 18.37 4.10
C CYS A 193 -16.07 16.89 4.51
N ALA A 194 -16.50 16.63 5.75
CA ALA A 194 -16.72 15.29 6.30
C ALA A 194 -17.83 14.48 5.59
N THR A 195 -18.60 15.09 4.69
CA THR A 195 -19.61 14.38 3.86
C THR A 195 -18.93 13.35 2.96
N CYS A 196 -17.85 13.75 2.29
CA CYS A 196 -17.08 12.90 1.38
C CYS A 196 -15.77 12.43 2.02
N HIS A 197 -15.15 13.28 2.86
CA HIS A 197 -13.89 13.03 3.54
C HIS A 197 -14.09 12.55 4.98
N GLY A 198 -14.75 11.41 5.15
CA GLY A 198 -15.08 10.83 6.47
C GLY A 198 -14.50 9.43 6.70
N GLY A 199 -14.70 8.88 7.90
CA GLY A 199 -14.25 7.54 8.26
C GLY A 199 -12.77 7.46 8.64
N ILE A 200 -12.21 6.24 8.60
CA ILE A 200 -10.88 5.89 9.13
C ILE A 200 -9.77 6.71 8.48
N ILE A 201 -9.86 6.96 7.17
CA ILE A 201 -8.85 7.67 6.37
C ILE A 201 -9.34 9.02 5.85
N LEU A 202 -10.46 9.54 6.36
CA LEU A 202 -11.05 10.82 5.94
C LEU A 202 -11.25 10.91 4.41
N GLY A 203 -11.79 9.86 3.79
CA GLY A 203 -11.95 9.73 2.34
C GLY A 203 -11.99 8.27 1.90
N GLY A 204 -11.86 8.02 0.60
CA GLY A 204 -11.73 6.67 0.02
C GLY A 204 -12.95 5.77 0.21
N ARG A 205 -14.14 6.36 0.38
CA ARG A 205 -15.40 5.64 0.70
C ARG A 205 -16.53 5.83 -0.30
N SER A 206 -16.36 6.71 -1.27
CA SER A 206 -17.34 7.01 -2.31
C SER A 206 -16.65 7.64 -3.52
N PHE A 207 -17.35 7.62 -4.66
CA PHE A 207 -17.03 8.43 -5.82
C PHE A 207 -18.01 9.59 -5.87
N GLU A 208 -17.48 10.78 -6.06
CA GLU A 208 -18.26 12.01 -6.13
C GLU A 208 -17.98 12.70 -7.47
N PRO A 209 -19.00 13.25 -8.15
CA PRO A 209 -18.76 14.10 -9.30
C PRO A 209 -17.98 15.35 -8.87
N LEU A 210 -16.97 15.70 -9.65
CA LEU A 210 -16.26 16.97 -9.53
C LEU A 210 -16.93 17.94 -10.50
N ASP A 211 -17.85 18.75 -9.97
CA ASP A 211 -18.59 19.80 -10.68
C ASP A 211 -17.74 21.06 -10.91
#